data_AF-A0AAQ3SHH6-F1
#
_entry.id   AF-A0AAQ3SHH6-F1
#
_cell.length_a   1.000
_cell.length_b   1.000
_cell.length_c   1.000
_cell.angle_alpha   90.00
_cell.angle_beta   90.00
_cell.angle_gamma   90.00
#
_symmetry.space_group_name_H-M   'P 1'
#
loop_
_entity.id
_entity.type
_entity.pdbx_description
1 polymer ?
#
loop_
_entity_poly.entity_id
_entity_poly.type
_entity_poly.pdbx_seq_one_letter_code
_entity_poly.pdbx_strand_id
1 'polypeptide(L)'
;MAAATNPASSSPFHFLKEGLLLPNQNRRLFAAVFAITVISTALFLVASELGVEPLALEVRNAVIALRSTRPQSPDYARLIREIQDGTRDLLLTTAAYHVSAVVAGSTVRLVALFAAVTTYSSGEAHGFSALLGKASRAQLKGAVRALAFVCALEIACVALLLALAALFVFLAFKRYSGLRAYVYLSFVCSLGLAVAVAEPAESHGSAGAVVGRAWRMMKGRRRRAVLLIALTAVLGAVFRPVYWLARVFVLRSMAMEALLLGALYTFLMAGVELFFACALAAFYYESKGRAQAAQELATQYVKLSI
;
A
#
# COMPACT_ATOMS: atom_id res chain seq x y z
N MET A 1 -42.78 -16.08 6.13
CA MET A 1 -42.76 -15.88 4.67
C MET A 1 -41.61 -14.93 4.37
N ALA A 2 -40.41 -15.49 4.18
CA ALA A 2 -39.18 -14.71 4.04
C ALA A 2 -39.06 -14.20 2.60
N ALA A 3 -39.02 -12.88 2.43
CA ALA A 3 -38.76 -12.26 1.14
C ALA A 3 -37.35 -12.64 0.68
N ALA A 4 -37.28 -13.44 -0.38
CA ALA A 4 -36.06 -13.70 -1.11
C ALA A 4 -35.56 -12.37 -1.70
N THR A 5 -34.52 -11.81 -1.10
CA THR A 5 -33.74 -10.74 -1.73
C THR A 5 -33.00 -11.35 -2.91
N ASN A 6 -33.55 -11.14 -4.11
CA ASN A 6 -32.86 -11.39 -5.37
C ASN A 6 -31.42 -10.83 -5.31
N PRO A 7 -30.38 -11.59 -5.71
CA PRO A 7 -29.04 -11.04 -5.90
C PRO A 7 -29.01 -10.20 -7.19
N ALA A 8 -29.83 -9.15 -7.24
CA ALA A 8 -29.88 -8.22 -8.34
C ALA A 8 -28.61 -7.36 -8.34
N SER A 9 -27.78 -7.57 -9.36
CA SER A 9 -26.76 -6.65 -9.90
C SER A 9 -26.22 -5.59 -8.93
N SER A 10 -25.38 -6.00 -7.97
CA SER A 10 -24.56 -5.02 -7.24
C SER A 10 -23.60 -4.36 -8.23
N SER A 11 -23.76 -3.03 -8.37
CA SER A 11 -22.90 -2.18 -9.20
C SER A 11 -21.42 -2.52 -9.00
N PRO A 12 -20.58 -2.51 -10.05
CA PRO A 12 -19.15 -2.81 -9.91
C PRO A 12 -18.42 -1.84 -8.97
N PHE A 13 -19.04 -0.71 -8.60
CA PHE A 13 -18.51 0.31 -7.71
C PHE A 13 -19.00 0.21 -6.26
N HIS A 14 -19.84 -0.79 -5.94
CA HIS A 14 -20.45 -0.91 -4.62
C HIS A 14 -19.39 -0.96 -3.49
N PHE A 15 -18.33 -1.75 -3.67
CA PHE A 15 -17.23 -1.83 -2.71
C PHE A 15 -16.49 -0.49 -2.48
N LEU A 16 -16.47 0.41 -3.46
CA LEU A 16 -15.88 1.75 -3.30
C LEU A 16 -16.78 2.65 -2.45
N LYS A 17 -18.09 2.57 -2.68
CA LYS A 17 -19.09 3.27 -1.87
C LYS A 17 -19.00 2.80 -0.42
N GLU A 18 -18.96 1.49 -0.20
CA GLU A 18 -18.78 0.92 1.14
C GLU A 18 -17.46 1.34 1.77
N GLY A 19 -16.36 1.35 0.99
CA GLY A 19 -15.07 1.84 1.46
C GLY A 19 -15.08 3.29 1.96
N LEU A 20 -15.93 4.15 1.38
CA LEU A 20 -16.10 5.54 1.81
C LEU A 20 -17.02 5.67 3.04
N LEU A 21 -18.00 4.79 3.18
CA LEU A 21 -18.99 4.85 4.26
C LEU A 21 -18.53 4.12 5.54
N LEU A 22 -17.65 3.13 5.42
CA LEU A 22 -17.19 2.32 6.55
C LEU A 22 -16.63 3.15 7.72
N PRO A 23 -15.82 4.21 7.49
CA PRO A 23 -15.33 5.04 8.59
C PRO A 23 -16.43 5.73 9.41
N ASN A 24 -17.59 6.01 8.80
CA ASN A 24 -18.71 6.65 9.48
C ASN A 24 -19.42 5.71 10.47
N GLN A 25 -19.29 4.40 10.29
CA GLN A 25 -19.92 3.40 11.18
C GLN A 25 -19.20 3.32 12.54
N ASN A 26 -17.91 3.66 12.59
CA ASN A 26 -17.14 3.69 13.84
C ASN A 26 -16.11 4.84 13.86
N ARG A 27 -16.63 6.07 13.88
CA ARG A 27 -15.82 7.30 13.76
C ARG A 27 -14.65 7.37 14.75
N ARG A 28 -14.85 6.92 15.99
CA ARG A 28 -13.82 6.97 17.04
C ARG A 28 -12.64 6.05 16.70
N LEU A 29 -12.92 4.83 16.26
CA LEU A 29 -11.87 3.89 15.87
C LEU A 29 -11.12 4.38 14.65
N PHE A 30 -11.86 4.81 13.61
CA PHE A 30 -11.25 5.28 12.37
C PHE A 30 -10.50 6.60 12.52
N ALA A 31 -10.90 7.49 13.44
CA ALA A 31 -10.12 8.67 13.79
C ALA A 31 -8.75 8.30 14.38
N ALA A 32 -8.69 7.28 15.25
CA ALA A 32 -7.43 6.80 15.81
C ALA A 32 -6.53 6.15 14.75
N VAL A 33 -7.10 5.29 13.89
CA VAL A 33 -6.36 4.68 12.76
C VAL A 33 -5.85 5.76 11.80
N PHE A 34 -6.68 6.75 11.49
CA PHE A 34 -6.32 7.86 10.64
C PHE A 34 -5.15 8.67 11.25
N ALA A 35 -5.22 9.00 12.54
CA ALA A 35 -4.14 9.72 13.23
C ALA A 35 -2.81 8.95 13.19
N ILE A 36 -2.82 7.63 13.45
CA ILE A 36 -1.62 6.78 13.34
C ILE A 36 -1.07 6.82 11.91
N THR A 37 -1.95 6.77 10.92
CA THR A 37 -1.57 6.82 9.49
C THR A 37 -0.93 8.17 9.16
N VAL A 38 -1.53 9.30 9.56
CA VAL A 38 -0.98 10.64 9.36
C VAL A 38 0.41 10.78 9.99
N ILE A 39 0.56 10.34 11.25
CA ILE A 39 1.85 10.39 11.96
C ILE A 39 2.90 9.56 11.21
N SER A 40 2.55 8.33 10.83
CA SER A 40 3.47 7.45 10.09
C SER A 40 3.87 8.06 8.74
N THR A 41 2.91 8.54 7.94
CA THR A 41 3.18 9.19 6.66
C THR A 41 4.04 10.44 6.83
N ALA A 42 3.77 11.27 7.84
CA ALA A 42 4.56 12.47 8.12
C ALA A 42 6.01 12.13 8.51
N LEU A 43 6.22 11.12 9.35
CA LEU A 43 7.56 10.66 9.74
C LEU A 43 8.36 10.19 8.52
N PHE A 44 7.74 9.41 7.61
CA PHE A 44 8.42 8.98 6.39
C PHE A 44 8.68 10.14 5.43
N LEU A 45 7.76 11.10 5.32
CA LEU A 45 7.98 12.29 4.50
C LEU A 45 9.21 13.06 5.00
N VAL A 46 9.29 13.33 6.31
CA VAL A 46 10.43 14.00 6.93
C VAL A 46 11.72 13.19 6.76
N ALA A 47 11.67 11.87 6.99
CA ALA A 47 12.84 11.01 6.79
C ALA A 47 13.36 11.02 5.34
N SER A 48 12.46 11.10 4.35
CA SER A 48 12.84 11.22 2.95
C SER A 48 13.51 12.58 2.66
N GLU A 49 12.99 13.68 3.19
CA GLU A 49 13.53 15.03 3.00
C GLU A 49 14.90 15.23 3.67
N LEU A 50 15.11 14.59 4.82
CA LEU A 50 16.37 14.71 5.57
C LEU A 50 17.41 13.67 5.12
N GLY A 51 16.97 12.50 4.68
CA GLY A 51 17.85 11.37 4.40
C GLY A 51 18.10 11.11 2.93
N VAL A 52 17.09 11.16 2.06
CA VAL A 52 17.21 10.71 0.67
C VAL A 52 17.42 11.88 -0.29
N GLU A 53 16.62 12.94 -0.13
CA GLU A 53 16.64 14.09 -1.03
C GLU A 53 18.00 14.83 -1.07
N PRO A 54 18.72 15.02 0.06
CA PRO A 54 20.02 15.70 0.04
C PRO A 54 21.08 14.92 -0.76
N LEU A 55 21.16 13.60 -0.57
CA LEU A 55 22.08 12.75 -1.33
C LEU A 55 21.72 12.73 -2.83
N ALA A 56 20.41 12.69 -3.14
CA ALA A 56 19.96 12.75 -4.53
C ALA A 56 20.35 14.07 -5.19
N LEU A 57 20.30 15.18 -4.45
CA LEU A 57 20.69 16.50 -4.92
C LEU A 57 22.21 16.59 -5.13
N GLU A 58 23.01 16.06 -4.20
CA GLU A 58 24.47 16.04 -4.29
C GLU A 58 24.95 15.26 -5.53
N VAL A 59 24.46 14.03 -5.72
CA VAL A 59 24.76 13.22 -6.91
C VAL A 59 24.34 13.94 -8.19
N ARG A 60 23.16 14.56 -8.20
CA ARG A 60 22.67 15.31 -9.37
C ARG A 60 23.58 16.48 -9.70
N ASN A 61 24.00 17.25 -8.71
CA ASN A 61 24.86 18.41 -8.90
C ASN A 61 26.25 17.98 -9.39
N ALA A 62 26.82 16.90 -8.85
CA ALA A 62 28.08 16.33 -9.31
C ALA A 62 28.00 15.85 -10.78
N VAL A 63 26.89 15.21 -11.18
CA VAL A 63 26.62 14.83 -12.57
C VAL A 63 26.53 16.06 -13.49
N ILE A 64 25.87 17.13 -13.05
CA ILE A 64 25.79 18.38 -13.82
C ILE A 64 27.19 18.98 -13.98
N ALA A 65 27.99 19.06 -12.92
CA ALA A 65 29.35 19.57 -12.95
C ALA A 65 30.27 18.73 -13.87
N LEU A 66 30.10 17.40 -13.87
CA LEU A 66 30.87 16.50 -14.73
C LEU A 66 30.62 16.79 -16.21
N ARG A 67 29.39 17.11 -16.62
CA ARG A 67 29.03 17.41 -18.02
C ARG A 67 29.80 18.62 -18.59
N SER A 68 30.15 19.58 -17.76
CA SER A 68 30.89 20.79 -18.14
C SER A 68 32.41 20.67 -17.94
N THR A 69 32.90 19.57 -17.35
CA THR A 69 34.32 19.39 -16.99
C THR A 69 35.10 18.66 -18.08
N ARG A 70 36.34 19.09 -18.36
CA ARG A 70 37.19 18.47 -19.39
C ARG A 70 37.68 17.07 -18.95
N PRO A 71 37.62 16.04 -19.81
CA PRO A 71 38.00 14.67 -19.44
C PRO A 71 39.43 14.47 -18.93
N GLN A 72 40.37 15.36 -19.31
CA GLN A 72 41.78 15.28 -18.95
C GLN A 72 42.12 16.05 -17.67
N SER A 73 41.16 16.75 -17.06
CA SER A 73 41.42 17.49 -15.81
C SER A 73 41.39 16.54 -14.60
N PRO A 74 42.18 16.82 -13.55
CA PRO A 74 42.09 16.08 -12.29
C PRO A 74 40.69 16.17 -11.66
N ASP A 75 39.97 17.27 -11.91
CA ASP A 75 38.60 17.47 -11.45
C ASP A 75 37.60 16.47 -12.06
N TYR A 76 37.85 15.99 -13.28
CA TYR A 76 37.00 14.99 -13.93
C TYR A 76 37.03 13.64 -13.19
N ALA A 77 38.25 13.17 -12.86
CA ALA A 77 38.42 11.93 -12.10
C ALA A 77 37.86 12.04 -10.68
N ARG A 78 37.99 13.22 -10.05
CA ARG A 78 37.40 13.52 -8.74
C ARG A 78 35.87 13.46 -8.78
N LEU A 79 35.24 14.13 -9.74
CA LEU A 79 33.78 14.14 -9.90
C LEU A 79 33.22 12.75 -10.19
N ILE A 80 33.91 11.92 -10.97
CA ILE A 80 33.50 10.52 -11.19
C ILE A 80 33.46 9.75 -9.86
N ARG A 81 34.49 9.89 -9.01
CA ARG A 81 34.50 9.21 -7.69
C ARG A 81 33.39 9.74 -6.78
N GLU A 82 33.19 11.05 -6.74
CA GLU A 82 32.11 11.68 -5.97
C GLU A 82 30.73 11.18 -6.40
N ILE A 83 30.49 11.05 -7.71
CA ILE A 83 29.26 10.47 -8.24
C ILE A 83 29.14 9.00 -7.84
N GLN A 84 30.21 8.21 -7.90
CA GLN A 84 30.19 6.78 -7.54
C GLN A 84 29.88 6.58 -6.06
N ASP A 85 30.61 7.27 -5.18
CA ASP A 85 30.42 7.19 -3.73
C ASP A 85 29.04 7.73 -3.33
N GLY A 86 28.65 8.91 -3.84
CA GLY A 86 27.33 9.48 -3.60
C GLY A 86 26.19 8.60 -4.11
N THR A 87 26.36 7.94 -5.28
CA THR A 87 25.36 7.00 -5.80
C THR A 87 25.25 5.76 -4.91
N ARG A 88 26.37 5.23 -4.42
CA ARG A 88 26.36 4.09 -3.48
C ARG A 88 25.62 4.45 -2.20
N ASP A 89 25.94 5.59 -1.62
CA ASP A 89 25.35 6.04 -0.35
C ASP A 89 23.86 6.38 -0.53
N LEU A 90 23.49 6.98 -1.68
CA LEU A 90 22.10 7.19 -2.06
C LEU A 90 21.34 5.87 -2.22
N LEU A 91 21.93 4.86 -2.87
CA LEU A 91 21.31 3.55 -3.04
C LEU A 91 21.06 2.86 -1.70
N LEU A 92 22.06 2.86 -0.81
CA LEU A 92 21.94 2.26 0.53
C LEU A 92 20.90 2.99 1.38
N THR A 93 20.92 4.32 1.39
CA THR A 93 19.97 5.14 2.15
C THR A 93 18.55 4.98 1.61
N THR A 94 18.38 4.99 0.29
CA THR A 94 17.09 4.73 -0.37
C THR A 94 16.57 3.33 -0.06
N ALA A 95 17.44 2.31 -0.10
CA ALA A 95 17.06 0.95 0.23
C ALA A 95 16.60 0.83 1.70
N ALA A 96 17.38 1.39 2.64
CA ALA A 96 17.03 1.42 4.06
C ALA A 96 15.69 2.13 4.29
N TYR A 97 15.53 3.33 3.75
CA TYR A 97 14.28 4.09 3.80
C TYR A 97 13.09 3.28 3.29
N HIS A 98 13.24 2.62 2.14
CA HIS A 98 12.16 1.87 1.52
C HIS A 98 11.79 0.60 2.31
N VAL A 99 12.77 -0.12 2.85
CA VAL A 99 12.53 -1.27 3.74
C VAL A 99 11.77 -0.82 4.99
N SER A 100 12.20 0.28 5.62
CA SER A 100 11.50 0.86 6.77
C SER A 100 10.07 1.27 6.43
N ALA A 101 9.86 1.92 5.28
CA ALA A 101 8.55 2.35 4.80
C ALA A 101 7.62 1.17 4.53
N VAL A 102 8.12 0.09 3.92
CA VAL A 102 7.36 -1.13 3.67
C VAL A 102 6.90 -1.77 4.99
N VAL A 103 7.81 -1.92 5.97
CA VAL A 103 7.49 -2.57 7.24
C VAL A 103 6.47 -1.75 8.05
N ALA A 104 6.73 -0.46 8.21
CA ALA A 104 5.85 0.42 8.98
C ALA A 104 4.50 0.63 8.27
N GLY A 105 4.50 0.90 6.95
CA GLY A 105 3.30 1.05 6.15
C GLY A 105 2.43 -0.21 6.15
N SER A 106 3.03 -1.40 6.02
CA SER A 106 2.30 -2.67 6.12
C SER A 106 1.71 -2.89 7.52
N THR A 107 2.39 -2.41 8.57
CA THR A 107 1.88 -2.46 9.95
C THR A 107 0.67 -1.53 10.14
N VAL A 108 0.75 -0.29 9.66
CA VAL A 108 -0.39 0.66 9.68
C VAL A 108 -1.56 0.11 8.87
N ARG A 109 -1.29 -0.46 7.70
CA ARG A 109 -2.31 -1.12 6.87
C ARG A 109 -2.95 -2.32 7.56
N LEU A 110 -2.17 -3.12 8.29
CA LEU A 110 -2.71 -4.22 9.08
C LEU A 110 -3.72 -3.71 10.12
N VAL A 111 -3.37 -2.65 10.85
CA VAL A 111 -4.26 -2.01 11.84
C VAL A 111 -5.53 -1.49 11.16
N ALA A 112 -5.40 -0.81 10.03
CA ALA A 112 -6.54 -0.31 9.26
C ALA A 112 -7.45 -1.43 8.76
N LEU A 113 -6.88 -2.56 8.31
CA LEU A 113 -7.63 -3.73 7.87
C LEU A 113 -8.35 -4.42 9.05
N PHE A 114 -7.73 -4.53 10.22
CA PHE A 114 -8.41 -5.02 11.42
C PHE A 114 -9.60 -4.13 11.77
N ALA A 115 -9.44 -2.80 11.75
CA ALA A 115 -10.53 -1.88 12.00
C ALA A 115 -11.65 -2.00 10.95
N ALA A 116 -11.29 -2.11 9.66
CA ALA A 116 -12.25 -2.26 8.58
C ALA A 116 -13.03 -3.58 8.65
N VAL A 117 -12.32 -4.70 8.79
CA VAL A 117 -12.92 -6.05 8.84
C VAL A 117 -13.84 -6.20 10.04
N THR A 118 -13.40 -5.73 11.22
CA THR A 118 -14.22 -5.83 12.44
C THR A 118 -15.47 -4.95 12.35
N THR A 119 -15.34 -3.72 11.85
CA THR A 119 -16.49 -2.82 11.65
C THR A 119 -17.47 -3.41 10.63
N TYR A 120 -16.97 -3.94 9.51
CA TYR A 120 -17.79 -4.55 8.47
C TYR A 120 -18.52 -5.82 8.96
N SER A 121 -17.86 -6.64 9.79
CA SER A 121 -18.41 -7.94 10.22
C SER A 121 -19.31 -7.88 11.45
N SER A 122 -19.08 -6.95 12.38
CA SER A 122 -19.72 -6.99 13.71
C SER A 122 -20.92 -6.05 13.84
N GLY A 123 -21.06 -5.02 13.00
CA GLY A 123 -22.14 -4.03 13.11
C GLY A 123 -22.16 -3.22 14.42
N GLU A 124 -21.25 -3.48 15.35
CA GLU A 124 -21.17 -2.87 16.67
C GLU A 124 -19.91 -2.00 16.80
N ALA A 125 -20.07 -0.82 17.40
CA ALA A 125 -18.99 0.16 17.59
C ALA A 125 -18.01 -0.31 18.69
N HIS A 126 -16.90 -0.90 18.28
CA HIS A 126 -15.83 -1.35 19.17
C HIS A 126 -14.67 -0.35 19.21
N GLY A 127 -14.11 -0.10 20.41
CA GLY A 127 -12.92 0.72 20.58
C GLY A 127 -11.62 0.02 20.18
N PHE A 128 -10.52 0.77 20.07
CA PHE A 128 -9.19 0.25 19.72
C PHE A 128 -8.68 -0.83 20.72
N SER A 129 -9.02 -0.71 22.01
CA SER A 129 -8.72 -1.72 23.03
C SER A 129 -9.46 -3.04 22.79
N ALA A 130 -10.66 -2.99 22.22
CA ALA A 130 -11.41 -4.18 21.85
C ALA A 130 -10.82 -4.87 20.61
N LEU A 131 -10.17 -4.15 19.68
CA LEU A 131 -9.42 -4.78 18.58
C LEU A 131 -8.27 -5.63 19.11
N LEU A 132 -7.53 -5.11 20.09
CA LEU A 132 -6.40 -5.82 20.73
C LEU A 132 -6.87 -6.96 21.65
N GLY A 133 -8.02 -6.79 22.32
CA GLY A 133 -8.57 -7.78 23.25
C GLY A 133 -9.41 -8.90 22.63
N LYS A 134 -10.18 -8.62 21.56
CA LYS A 134 -11.06 -9.62 20.90
C LYS A 134 -10.39 -10.37 19.75
N ALA A 135 -9.32 -9.85 19.14
CA ALA A 135 -8.59 -10.62 18.15
C ALA A 135 -8.03 -11.88 18.83
N SER A 136 -8.55 -13.06 18.48
CA SER A 136 -8.08 -14.30 19.08
C SER A 136 -6.56 -14.40 18.88
N ARG A 137 -5.85 -14.86 19.91
CA ARG A 137 -4.38 -14.98 19.87
C ARG A 137 -3.89 -15.77 18.64
N ALA A 138 -4.72 -16.69 18.15
CA ALA A 138 -4.50 -17.45 16.93
C ALA A 138 -4.64 -16.59 15.65
N GLN A 139 -5.70 -15.77 15.54
CA GLN A 139 -5.92 -14.87 14.41
C GLN A 139 -4.84 -13.79 14.32
N LEU A 140 -4.41 -13.21 15.45
CA LEU A 140 -3.30 -12.26 15.47
C LEU A 140 -1.99 -12.93 15.03
N LYS A 141 -1.70 -14.15 15.51
CA LYS A 141 -0.53 -14.92 15.05
C LYS A 141 -0.58 -15.20 13.55
N GLY A 142 -1.76 -15.55 13.00
CA GLY A 142 -1.96 -15.76 11.57
C GLY A 142 -1.72 -14.49 10.75
N ALA A 143 -2.30 -13.37 11.17
CA ALA A 143 -2.13 -12.08 10.52
C ALA A 143 -0.68 -11.56 10.58
N VAL A 144 0.01 -11.76 11.71
CA VAL A 144 1.44 -11.40 11.85
C VAL A 144 2.33 -12.26 10.94
N ARG A 145 2.06 -13.57 10.81
CA ARG A 145 2.78 -14.43 9.85
C ARG A 145 2.53 -14.00 8.40
N ALA A 146 1.28 -13.66 8.07
CA ALA A 146 0.93 -13.13 6.75
C ALA A 146 1.63 -11.79 6.49
N LEU A 147 1.67 -10.91 7.48
CA LEU A 147 2.40 -9.64 7.42
C LEU A 147 3.90 -9.86 7.16
N ALA A 148 4.55 -10.74 7.92
CA ALA A 148 5.97 -11.05 7.74
C ALA A 148 6.26 -11.56 6.32
N PHE A 149 5.40 -12.46 5.79
CA PHE A 149 5.51 -12.95 4.42
C PHE A 149 5.31 -11.86 3.38
N VAL A 150 4.31 -10.99 3.57
CA VAL A 150 4.05 -9.83 2.70
C VAL A 150 5.23 -8.86 2.70
N CYS A 151 5.75 -8.50 3.86
CA CYS A 151 6.92 -7.64 3.98
C CYS A 151 8.12 -8.25 3.26
N ALA A 152 8.40 -9.55 3.44
CA ALA A 152 9.49 -10.23 2.76
C ALA A 152 9.33 -10.19 1.23
N LEU A 153 8.09 -10.39 0.73
CA LEU A 153 7.82 -10.36 -0.70
C LEU A 153 7.94 -8.95 -1.30
N GLU A 154 7.44 -7.93 -0.60
CA GLU A 154 7.57 -6.54 -1.03
C GLU A 154 9.03 -6.08 -1.02
N ILE A 155 9.80 -6.43 0.02
CA ILE A 155 11.25 -6.15 0.09
C ILE A 155 11.99 -6.84 -1.06
N ALA A 156 11.70 -8.12 -1.33
CA ALA A 156 12.33 -8.85 -2.43
C ALA A 156 12.04 -8.18 -3.79
N CYS A 157 10.82 -7.69 -4.00
CA CYS A 157 10.47 -6.99 -5.23
C CYS A 157 11.16 -5.64 -5.35
N VAL A 158 11.28 -4.89 -4.26
CA VAL A 158 12.02 -3.62 -4.23
C VAL A 158 13.50 -3.85 -4.49
N ALA A 159 14.10 -4.86 -3.87
CA ALA A 159 15.48 -5.25 -4.14
C ALA A 159 15.69 -5.60 -5.62
N LEU A 160 14.75 -6.34 -6.23
CA LEU A 160 14.78 -6.64 -7.66
C LEU A 160 14.65 -5.38 -8.53
N LEU A 161 13.75 -4.46 -8.17
CA LEU A 161 13.57 -3.19 -8.88
C LEU A 161 14.83 -2.31 -8.78
N LEU A 162 15.47 -2.24 -7.61
CA LEU A 162 16.72 -1.53 -7.39
C LEU A 162 17.88 -2.18 -8.16
N ALA A 163 17.98 -3.50 -8.17
CA ALA A 163 18.97 -4.23 -8.98
C ALA A 163 18.78 -3.96 -10.48
N LEU A 164 17.53 -3.97 -10.96
CA LEU A 164 17.20 -3.61 -12.34
C LEU A 164 17.48 -2.11 -12.65
N ALA A 165 17.32 -1.24 -11.65
CA ALA A 165 17.66 0.19 -11.74
C ALA A 165 19.17 0.45 -11.71
N ALA A 166 19.96 -0.39 -11.05
CA ALA A 166 21.41 -0.33 -11.07
C ALA A 166 21.96 -0.87 -12.40
N LEU A 167 21.30 -1.87 -12.99
CA LEU A 167 21.62 -2.43 -14.32
C LEU A 167 21.23 -1.47 -15.48
N PHE A 168 20.84 -0.23 -15.19
CA PHE A 168 20.09 0.66 -16.08
C PHE A 168 20.97 1.43 -17.07
N VAL A 169 21.72 0.67 -17.87
CA VAL A 169 22.20 1.10 -19.20
C VAL A 169 21.52 0.29 -20.30
N PHE A 170 20.92 -0.87 -20.02
CA PHE A 170 20.50 -1.81 -21.07
C PHE A 170 18.98 -2.00 -21.28
N LEU A 171 18.10 -1.58 -20.36
CA LEU A 171 16.72 -2.12 -20.31
C LEU A 171 15.61 -1.09 -19.98
N ALA A 172 15.47 -0.05 -20.80
CA ALA A 172 14.34 0.89 -20.70
C ALA A 172 12.96 0.20 -20.82
N PHE A 173 12.86 -0.89 -21.59
CA PHE A 173 11.59 -1.61 -21.82
C PHE A 173 11.16 -2.53 -20.64
N LYS A 174 12.10 -3.12 -19.88
CA LYS A 174 11.77 -4.04 -18.76
C LYS A 174 11.36 -3.32 -17.46
N ARG A 175 11.73 -2.05 -17.27
CA ARG A 175 11.39 -1.28 -16.06
C ARG A 175 9.90 -1.01 -15.93
N TYR A 176 9.21 -0.74 -17.03
CA TYR A 176 7.76 -0.50 -17.02
C TYR A 176 6.95 -1.77 -16.72
N SER A 177 7.40 -2.94 -17.17
CA SER A 177 6.81 -4.23 -16.76
C SER A 177 7.03 -4.55 -15.28
N GLY A 178 8.23 -4.26 -14.75
CA GLY A 178 8.53 -4.48 -13.33
C GLY A 178 7.65 -3.65 -12.40
N LEU A 179 7.45 -2.37 -12.71
CA LEU A 179 6.60 -1.49 -11.92
C LEU A 179 5.14 -1.96 -11.91
N ARG A 180 4.60 -2.38 -13.07
CA ARG A 180 3.24 -2.95 -13.13
C ARG A 180 3.13 -4.22 -12.31
N ALA A 181 4.09 -5.14 -12.42
CA ALA A 181 4.10 -6.38 -11.64
C ALA A 181 4.13 -6.10 -10.14
N TYR A 182 4.97 -5.15 -9.69
CA TYR A 182 5.05 -4.74 -8.29
C TYR A 182 3.72 -4.21 -7.75
N VAL A 183 3.08 -3.28 -8.47
CA VAL A 183 1.80 -2.69 -8.04
C VAL A 183 0.71 -3.76 -7.93
N TYR A 184 0.62 -4.66 -8.90
CA TYR A 184 -0.33 -5.78 -8.83
C TYR A 184 -0.02 -6.70 -7.65
N LEU A 185 1.25 -7.06 -7.45
CA LEU A 185 1.65 -7.95 -6.37
C LEU A 185 1.36 -7.35 -5.00
N SER A 186 1.70 -6.07 -4.78
CA SER A 186 1.40 -5.36 -3.53
C SER A 186 -0.11 -5.30 -3.25
N PHE A 187 -0.94 -5.18 -4.29
CA PHE A 187 -2.40 -5.32 -4.14
C PHE A 187 -2.79 -6.73 -3.69
N VAL A 188 -2.24 -7.78 -4.30
CA VAL A 188 -2.51 -9.18 -3.90
C VAL A 188 -2.07 -9.43 -2.47
N CYS A 189 -0.91 -8.91 -2.09
CA CYS A 189 -0.38 -8.97 -0.74
C CYS A 189 -1.31 -8.30 0.27
N SER A 190 -1.77 -7.09 -0.04
CA SER A 190 -2.73 -6.35 0.79
C SER A 190 -4.06 -7.11 0.90
N LEU A 191 -4.54 -7.71 -0.19
CA LEU A 191 -5.74 -8.55 -0.18
C LEU A 191 -5.52 -9.82 0.64
N GLY A 192 -4.34 -10.43 0.55
CA GLY A 192 -3.94 -11.55 1.40
C GLY A 192 -3.97 -11.17 2.87
N LEU A 193 -3.48 -9.98 3.21
CA LEU A 193 -3.56 -9.46 4.57
C LEU A 193 -5.02 -9.31 5.04
N ALA A 194 -5.91 -8.80 4.18
CA ALA A 194 -7.34 -8.73 4.48
C ALA A 194 -7.96 -10.12 4.71
N VAL A 195 -7.58 -11.13 3.92
CA VAL A 195 -8.01 -12.53 4.11
C VAL A 195 -7.50 -13.08 5.44
N ALA A 196 -6.23 -12.87 5.78
CA ALA A 196 -5.64 -13.33 7.06
C ALA A 196 -6.28 -12.65 8.28
N VAL A 197 -6.69 -11.40 8.13
CA VAL A 197 -7.39 -10.64 9.18
C VAL A 197 -8.84 -11.11 9.32
N ALA A 198 -9.52 -11.43 8.22
CA ALA A 198 -10.94 -11.72 8.21
C ALA A 198 -11.29 -13.20 8.42
N GLU A 199 -10.32 -14.10 8.39
CA GLU A 199 -10.56 -15.53 8.55
C GLU A 199 -9.67 -16.14 9.64
N PRO A 200 -10.10 -17.25 10.28
CA PRO A 200 -9.33 -17.90 11.32
C PRO A 200 -7.98 -18.42 10.80
N ALA A 201 -6.94 -18.36 11.63
CA ALA A 201 -5.60 -18.84 11.27
C ALA A 201 -5.57 -20.36 10.97
N GLU A 202 -6.49 -21.12 11.56
CA GLU A 202 -6.63 -22.57 11.35
C GLU A 202 -7.08 -22.92 9.93
N SER A 203 -7.82 -22.04 9.24
CA SER A 203 -8.27 -22.31 7.87
C SER A 203 -7.20 -22.03 6.81
N HIS A 204 -6.02 -21.55 7.20
CA HIS A 204 -5.03 -21.01 6.27
C HIS A 204 -3.78 -21.86 6.07
N GLY A 205 -3.43 -22.78 6.97
CA GLY A 205 -2.25 -23.64 6.84
C GLY A 205 -0.90 -22.90 6.83
N SER A 206 -0.61 -22.09 5.79
CA SER A 206 0.60 -21.30 5.60
C SER A 206 0.30 -19.86 5.13
N ALA A 207 1.24 -18.93 5.36
CA ALA A 207 1.12 -17.54 4.88
C ALA A 207 1.02 -17.45 3.35
N GLY A 208 1.70 -18.34 2.61
CA GLY A 208 1.62 -18.42 1.16
C GLY A 208 0.23 -18.87 0.66
N ALA A 209 -0.48 -19.72 1.41
CA ALA A 209 -1.84 -20.14 1.05
C ALA A 209 -2.86 -18.99 1.16
N VAL A 210 -2.64 -18.04 2.08
CA VAL A 210 -3.44 -16.80 2.17
C VAL A 210 -3.29 -15.96 0.89
N VAL A 211 -2.05 -15.74 0.44
CA VAL A 211 -1.77 -14.99 -0.79
C VAL A 211 -2.27 -15.74 -2.03
N GLY A 212 -2.11 -17.07 -2.06
CA GLY A 212 -2.67 -17.92 -3.12
C GLY A 212 -4.21 -17.87 -3.15
N ARG A 213 -4.86 -17.75 -1.99
CA ARG A 213 -6.31 -17.54 -1.90
C ARG A 213 -6.70 -16.16 -2.42
N ALA A 214 -6.01 -15.10 -2.00
CA ALA A 214 -6.21 -13.75 -2.54
C ALA A 214 -6.03 -13.71 -4.07
N TRP A 215 -5.00 -14.39 -4.59
CA TRP A 215 -4.77 -14.55 -6.02
C TRP A 215 -5.95 -15.24 -6.74
N ARG A 216 -6.44 -16.36 -6.21
CA ARG A 216 -7.64 -17.04 -6.74
C ARG A 216 -8.87 -16.15 -6.68
N MET A 217 -9.02 -15.34 -5.64
CA MET A 217 -10.13 -14.37 -5.55
C MET A 217 -10.01 -13.31 -6.65
N MET A 218 -8.82 -12.88 -7.01
CA MET A 218 -8.64 -11.95 -8.13
C MET A 218 -8.86 -12.58 -9.51
N LYS A 219 -8.67 -13.90 -9.68
CA LYS A 219 -8.86 -14.59 -10.96
C LYS A 219 -10.32 -14.44 -11.40
N GLY A 220 -10.55 -13.70 -12.49
CA GLY A 220 -11.90 -13.33 -12.97
C GLY A 220 -12.42 -11.97 -12.49
N ARG A 221 -11.75 -11.31 -11.55
CA ARG A 221 -12.14 -9.99 -10.98
C ARG A 221 -11.07 -8.91 -11.17
N ARG A 222 -10.11 -9.14 -12.08
CA ARG A 222 -8.98 -8.24 -12.36
C ARG A 222 -9.40 -6.81 -12.64
N ARG A 223 -10.50 -6.58 -13.36
CA ARG A 223 -10.99 -5.22 -13.68
C ARG A 223 -11.31 -4.39 -12.43
N ARG A 224 -11.90 -5.00 -11.38
CA ARG A 224 -12.23 -4.30 -10.12
C ARG A 224 -10.99 -4.02 -9.27
N ALA A 225 -10.03 -4.95 -9.24
CA ALA A 225 -8.74 -4.73 -8.62
C ALA A 225 -7.98 -3.59 -9.31
N VAL A 226 -7.92 -3.60 -10.64
CA VAL A 226 -7.33 -2.52 -11.45
C VAL A 226 -8.01 -1.19 -11.20
N LEU A 227 -9.34 -1.18 -11.08
CA LEU A 227 -10.10 0.03 -10.77
C LEU A 227 -9.67 0.63 -9.43
N LEU A 228 -9.58 -0.18 -8.36
CA LEU A 228 -9.16 0.30 -7.04
C LEU A 228 -7.72 0.82 -7.06
N ILE A 229 -6.80 0.07 -7.69
CA ILE A 229 -5.41 0.48 -7.87
C ILE A 229 -5.31 1.79 -8.67
N ALA A 230 -6.03 1.90 -9.78
CA ALA A 230 -6.01 3.08 -10.64
C ALA A 230 -6.59 4.29 -9.90
N LEU A 231 -7.69 4.12 -9.16
CA LEU A 231 -8.31 5.19 -8.40
C LEU A 231 -7.37 5.73 -7.32
N THR A 232 -6.74 4.85 -6.51
CA THR A 232 -5.79 5.30 -5.48
C THR A 232 -4.54 5.92 -6.07
N ALA A 233 -4.05 5.41 -7.21
CA ALA A 233 -2.94 6.00 -7.93
C ALA A 233 -3.28 7.40 -8.49
N VAL A 234 -4.49 7.58 -9.04
CA VAL A 234 -4.98 8.88 -9.53
C VAL A 234 -5.13 9.85 -8.37
N LEU A 235 -5.74 9.46 -7.25
CA LEU A 235 -5.86 10.31 -6.06
C LEU A 235 -4.49 10.76 -5.56
N GLY A 236 -3.53 9.83 -5.44
CA GLY A 236 -2.16 10.17 -5.06
C GLY A 236 -1.52 11.14 -6.05
N ALA A 237 -1.70 10.94 -7.36
CA ALA A 237 -1.18 11.84 -8.38
C ALA A 237 -1.81 13.24 -8.32
N VAL A 238 -3.11 13.34 -8.05
CA VAL A 238 -3.85 14.60 -7.87
C VAL A 238 -3.35 15.38 -6.66
N PHE A 239 -2.87 14.71 -5.62
CA PHE A 239 -2.35 15.37 -4.41
C PHE A 239 -0.86 15.75 -4.49
N ARG A 240 -0.08 15.18 -5.42
CA ARG A 240 1.34 15.53 -5.62
C ARG A 240 1.63 17.03 -5.80
N PRO A 241 0.80 17.81 -6.52
CA PRO A 241 1.01 19.26 -6.63
C PRO A 241 1.04 19.97 -5.28
N VAL A 242 0.28 19.50 -4.28
CA VAL A 242 0.28 20.08 -2.91
C VAL A 242 1.65 19.95 -2.28
N TYR A 243 2.25 18.76 -2.37
CA TYR A 243 3.61 18.53 -1.88
C TYR A 243 4.66 19.33 -2.67
N TRP A 244 4.51 19.41 -3.99
CA TRP A 244 5.40 20.23 -4.81
C TRP A 244 5.35 21.71 -4.41
N LEU A 245 4.14 22.25 -4.19
CA LEU A 245 3.95 23.61 -3.70
C LEU A 245 4.59 23.80 -2.32
N ALA A 246 4.46 22.83 -1.41
CA ALA A 246 5.13 22.87 -0.11
C ALA A 246 6.64 23.08 -0.27
N ARG A 247 7.28 22.34 -1.18
CA ARG A 247 8.72 22.48 -1.47
C ARG A 247 9.07 23.85 -2.05
N VAL A 248 8.24 24.39 -2.94
CA VAL A 248 8.45 25.75 -3.48
C VAL A 248 8.39 26.80 -2.37
N PHE A 249 7.49 26.66 -1.40
CA PHE A 249 7.41 27.58 -0.25
C PHE A 249 8.62 27.46 0.68
N VAL A 250 9.14 26.25 0.92
CA VAL A 250 10.40 26.07 1.66
C VAL A 250 11.53 26.89 1.01
N LEU A 251 11.67 26.79 -0.32
CA LEU A 251 12.69 27.51 -1.08
C LEU A 251 12.52 29.04 -1.02
N ARG A 252 11.30 29.51 -0.78
CA ARG A 252 10.97 30.94 -0.64
C ARG A 252 11.05 31.45 0.80
N SER A 253 11.63 30.69 1.73
CA SER A 253 11.71 30.99 3.17
C SER A 253 10.34 31.13 3.88
N MET A 254 9.28 30.59 3.28
CA MET A 254 7.91 30.59 3.79
C MET A 254 7.65 29.29 4.57
N ALA A 255 8.31 29.17 5.73
CA ALA A 255 8.38 27.92 6.48
C ALA A 255 7.03 27.46 7.05
N MET A 256 6.18 28.39 7.49
CA MET A 256 4.87 28.07 8.05
C MET A 256 3.92 27.53 6.97
N GLU A 257 3.88 28.18 5.82
CA GLU A 257 3.06 27.78 4.66
C GLU A 257 3.51 26.42 4.13
N ALA A 258 4.83 26.20 4.05
CA ALA A 258 5.39 24.91 3.68
C ALA A 258 4.99 23.79 4.67
N LEU A 259 5.04 24.06 5.97
CA LEU A 259 4.63 23.12 7.01
C LEU A 259 3.14 22.78 6.90
N LEU A 260 2.29 23.80 6.69
CA LEU A 260 0.85 23.62 6.52
C LEU A 260 0.53 22.79 5.27
N LEU A 261 1.16 23.08 4.12
CA LEU A 261 0.96 22.29 2.90
C LEU A 261 1.52 20.87 3.04
N GLY A 262 2.65 20.70 3.73
CA GLY A 262 3.20 19.38 4.07
C GLY A 262 2.24 18.57 4.93
N ALA A 263 1.69 19.17 5.99
CA ALA A 263 0.68 18.56 6.85
C ALA A 263 -0.62 18.25 6.10
N LEU A 264 -1.05 19.13 5.20
CA LEU A 264 -2.21 18.88 4.34
C LEU A 264 -1.96 17.68 3.41
N TYR A 265 -0.77 17.60 2.80
CA TYR A 265 -0.41 16.48 1.94
C TYR A 265 -0.40 15.14 2.70
N THR A 266 0.17 15.10 3.91
CA THR A 266 0.18 13.87 4.73
C THR A 266 -1.23 13.48 5.16
N PHE A 267 -2.07 14.45 5.52
CA PHE A 267 -3.50 14.23 5.82
C PHE A 267 -4.24 13.61 4.62
N LEU A 268 -4.05 14.17 3.42
CA LEU A 268 -4.69 13.67 2.20
C LEU A 268 -4.22 12.25 1.85
N MET A 269 -2.91 11.98 1.92
CA MET A 269 -2.35 10.66 1.64
C MET A 269 -2.80 9.60 2.66
N ALA A 270 -2.88 9.95 3.94
CA ALA A 270 -3.45 9.08 4.97
C ALA A 270 -4.93 8.75 4.68
N GLY A 271 -5.68 9.71 4.15
CA GLY A 271 -7.07 9.50 3.72
C GLY A 271 -7.17 8.49 2.58
N VAL A 272 -6.27 8.55 1.59
CA VAL A 272 -6.20 7.57 0.49
C VAL A 272 -5.88 6.18 1.01
N GLU A 273 -4.93 6.06 1.94
CA GLU A 273 -4.56 4.76 2.51
C GLU A 273 -5.69 4.14 3.34
N LEU A 274 -6.38 4.97 4.15
CA LEU A 274 -7.52 4.50 4.92
C LEU A 274 -8.69 4.07 4.03
N PHE A 275 -8.99 4.88 3.00
CA PHE A 275 -9.98 4.53 1.99
C PHE A 275 -9.63 3.20 1.30
N PHE A 276 -8.36 3.02 0.92
CA PHE A 276 -7.89 1.78 0.30
C PHE A 276 -8.14 0.58 1.21
N ALA A 277 -7.78 0.65 2.50
CA ALA A 277 -8.00 -0.44 3.44
C ALA A 277 -9.50 -0.79 3.59
N CYS A 278 -10.36 0.22 3.70
CA CYS A 278 -11.81 0.03 3.83
C CYS A 278 -12.43 -0.56 2.55
N ALA A 279 -12.08 -0.01 1.38
CA ALA A 279 -12.54 -0.52 0.09
C ALA A 279 -12.03 -1.94 -0.18
N LEU A 280 -10.81 -2.27 0.26
CA LEU A 280 -10.23 -3.60 0.14
C LEU A 280 -10.95 -4.63 1.02
N ALA A 281 -11.31 -4.26 2.25
CA ALA A 281 -12.12 -5.09 3.13
C ALA A 281 -13.52 -5.35 2.52
N ALA A 282 -14.20 -4.31 2.04
CA ALA A 282 -15.48 -4.44 1.36
C ALA A 282 -15.37 -5.31 0.09
N PHE A 283 -14.33 -5.11 -0.71
CA PHE A 283 -14.03 -5.94 -1.89
C PHE A 283 -13.84 -7.41 -1.52
N TYR A 284 -13.14 -7.69 -0.43
CA TYR A 284 -12.95 -9.04 0.08
C TYR A 284 -14.28 -9.70 0.48
N TYR A 285 -15.12 -9.04 1.28
CA TYR A 285 -16.40 -9.60 1.72
C TYR A 285 -17.38 -9.81 0.57
N GLU A 286 -17.48 -8.85 -0.35
CA GLU A 286 -18.24 -9.01 -1.58
C GLU A 286 -17.74 -10.19 -2.43
N SER A 287 -16.42 -10.38 -2.47
CA SER A 287 -15.81 -11.44 -3.26
C SER A 287 -16.03 -12.82 -2.64
N LYS A 288 -16.04 -12.89 -1.31
CA LYS A 288 -16.33 -14.08 -0.53
C LYS A 288 -17.80 -14.49 -0.67
N GLY A 289 -18.74 -13.55 -0.47
CA GLY A 289 -20.17 -13.83 -0.59
C GLY A 289 -20.56 -14.36 -1.98
N ARG A 290 -20.00 -13.79 -3.06
CA ARG A 290 -20.23 -14.29 -4.42
C ARG A 290 -19.65 -15.68 -4.66
N ALA A 291 -18.50 -16.00 -4.06
CA ALA A 291 -17.90 -17.34 -4.18
C ALA A 291 -18.74 -18.39 -3.46
N GLN A 292 -19.29 -18.05 -2.28
CA GLN A 292 -20.18 -18.93 -1.53
C GLN A 292 -21.48 -19.19 -2.29
N ALA A 293 -22.12 -18.14 -2.82
CA ALA A 293 -23.35 -18.26 -3.63
C ALA A 293 -23.14 -19.13 -4.88
N ALA A 294 -21.99 -19.01 -5.56
CA ALA A 294 -21.67 -19.83 -6.73
C ALA A 294 -21.50 -21.32 -6.35
N GLN A 295 -20.95 -21.60 -5.18
CA GLN A 295 -20.75 -22.98 -4.70
C GLN A 295 -22.08 -23.60 -4.25
N GLU A 296 -22.96 -22.84 -3.61
CA GLU A 296 -24.32 -23.27 -3.27
C GLU A 296 -25.14 -23.60 -4.53
N LEU A 297 -25.10 -22.74 -5.55
CA LEU A 297 -25.72 -23.03 -6.85
C LEU A 297 -25.17 -24.32 -7.47
N ALA A 298 -23.84 -24.50 -7.52
CA ALA A 298 -23.22 -25.70 -8.08
C ALA A 298 -23.67 -26.97 -7.34
N THR A 299 -23.72 -26.94 -6.01
CA THR A 299 -24.19 -28.07 -5.19
C THR A 299 -25.69 -28.35 -5.34
N GLN A 300 -26.51 -27.32 -5.55
CA GLN A 300 -27.93 -27.47 -5.82
C GLN A 300 -28.19 -28.08 -7.22
N TYR A 301 -27.42 -27.68 -8.23
CA TYR A 301 -27.48 -28.28 -9.58
C TYR A 301 -27.11 -29.76 -9.56
N VAL A 302 -26.06 -30.15 -8.83
CA VAL A 302 -25.65 -31.55 -8.70
C VAL A 302 -26.73 -32.40 -8.02
N LYS A 303 -27.49 -31.83 -7.07
CA LYS A 303 -28.62 -32.53 -6.42
C LYS A 303 -29.86 -32.69 -7.29
N LEU A 304 -30.04 -31.85 -8.31
CA LEU A 304 -31.17 -31.90 -9.25
C LEU A 304 -30.90 -32.81 -10.46
N SER A 305 -29.64 -33.20 -10.68
CA SER A 305 -29.22 -34.09 -11.76
C SER A 305 -29.10 -35.58 -11.35
N ILE A 306 -29.47 -35.92 -10.10
CA ILE A 306 -29.54 -37.28 -9.55
C ILE A 306 -31.01 -37.59 -9.29
#